data_AF-A0A1N7JY92-F1
#
_entry.id   AF-A0A1N7JY92-F1
#
_cell.length_a   1.000
_cell.length_b   1.000
_cell.length_c   1.000
_cell.angle_alpha   90.00
_cell.angle_beta   90.00
_cell.angle_gamma   90.00
#
_symmetry.space_group_name_H-M   'P 1'
#
loop_
_entity.id
_entity.type
_entity.pdbx_description
1 polymer ?
#
loop_
_entity_poly.entity_id
_entity_poly.type
_entity_poly.pdbx_seq_one_letter_code
_entity_poly.pdbx_strand_id
1 'polypeptide(L)'
;MDITMIKRLMAATVCGSALMLAACGESPKEGVATTDSITDSTRNGTCTGTYPSYWQDPAFPDQWVGQKTSNVPPADWTGPVYQLSDDFPRSPVDDAASQQWRDSKFDALFEEGTSQEEKAKLAYEYGWLVMEYIQEGNVNQTGIEDWDVCNNKVRPWYNIPFQTYDAMSGREFTHGLTREAPVTFSTPEGDKQSTMWAVGFFNATAAYTLGTVWQADGTAKIPQDDVSFDEGAVIGKPLFNTLSPDVLPVMENLPSWNANISDPTFCSCTPANGKECTLIEESEQCPRSTTEWGDVTLLQFDFAVKDSRAKGTEWVFGTFVADGQRKADVDDPWQRIALLGVMWGNDTPPEGQLAYNHPVDVKKNGFKEEVIFWDTVDELNKYGGNNVMKQMGHLGCNYRLNGPADNANSSCMSCHGTASVPDKNLVTPPLLSQFSSLTKECVTPNAANPAIGKDRSGADATVNNGIGFAEIDSIYFANTPAAEPFNMTVETGSGPVNVMGDGVPAYDSGRSSWISLDYSLQLSISLTQWMQWQDHSDDPIEGRIHMKEIRRGYPAGVGHKAE
;
A
#
# COMPACT_ATOMS: atom_id res chain seq x y z
N MET A 1 -62.80 -14.88 27.21
CA MET A 1 -63.74 -15.13 28.32
C MET A 1 -63.30 -14.27 29.48
N ASP A 2 -64.21 -13.39 29.92
CA ASP A 2 -64.30 -12.64 31.18
C ASP A 2 -63.05 -11.98 31.81
N ILE A 3 -63.00 -10.64 31.94
CA ILE A 3 -63.75 -9.77 32.88
C ILE A 3 -63.29 -10.07 34.33
N THR A 4 -62.68 -9.18 35.11
CA THR A 4 -63.24 -7.97 35.74
C THR A 4 -62.15 -7.39 36.69
N MET A 5 -61.85 -6.08 36.65
CA MET A 5 -62.27 -5.04 37.63
C MET A 5 -61.48 -4.98 38.98
N ILE A 6 -60.87 -3.81 39.28
CA ILE A 6 -61.32 -2.80 40.31
C ILE A 6 -60.55 -2.95 41.65
N LYS A 7 -60.10 -1.93 42.40
CA LYS A 7 -60.34 -0.47 42.45
C LYS A 7 -59.20 0.21 43.24
N ARG A 8 -58.95 1.46 42.86
CA ARG A 8 -58.47 2.65 43.61
C ARG A 8 -58.47 2.59 45.15
N LEU A 9 -57.49 3.26 45.76
CA LEU A 9 -57.75 4.47 46.58
C LEU A 9 -56.48 5.34 46.75
N MET A 10 -56.65 6.65 46.55
CA MET A 10 -55.73 7.71 46.97
C MET A 10 -55.92 8.03 48.47
N ALA A 11 -54.87 8.53 49.14
CA ALA A 11 -54.99 9.67 50.05
C ALA A 11 -53.60 10.23 50.40
N ALA A 12 -53.47 11.55 50.27
CA ALA A 12 -52.35 12.39 50.67
C ALA A 12 -52.20 12.48 52.20
N THR A 13 -51.06 13.00 52.71
CA THR A 13 -50.95 14.23 53.54
C THR A 13 -49.47 14.52 53.90
N VAL A 14 -49.21 15.80 54.12
CA VAL A 14 -47.98 16.62 54.22
C VAL A 14 -47.29 16.58 55.61
N CYS A 15 -46.09 17.21 55.68
CA CYS A 15 -45.22 17.60 56.83
C CYS A 15 -44.17 16.54 57.22
N GLY A 16 -42.90 16.86 57.48
CA GLY A 16 -42.13 18.10 57.53
C GLY A 16 -40.80 17.84 58.28
N SER A 17 -39.76 18.61 57.94
CA SER A 17 -38.57 18.94 58.76
C SER A 17 -37.51 17.88 59.11
N ALA A 18 -36.33 18.06 58.49
CA ALA A 18 -34.95 18.09 59.03
C ALA A 18 -34.49 17.08 60.11
N LEU A 19 -33.41 16.32 59.82
CA LEU A 19 -32.03 16.54 60.33
C LEU A 19 -31.09 15.39 59.92
N MET A 20 -29.80 15.70 59.74
CA MET A 20 -28.70 14.79 59.38
C MET A 20 -28.36 13.75 60.47
N LEU A 21 -27.86 12.57 60.05
CA LEU A 21 -26.53 12.05 60.40
C LEU A 21 -26.26 10.62 59.87
N ALA A 22 -25.14 10.51 59.14
CA ALA A 22 -24.12 9.47 59.14
C ALA A 22 -24.42 7.97 58.85
N ALA A 23 -23.73 7.51 57.80
CA ALA A 23 -22.88 6.31 57.72
C ALA A 23 -23.46 4.95 57.24
N CYS A 24 -22.89 4.54 56.09
CA CYS A 24 -22.47 3.20 55.66
C CYS A 24 -23.53 2.13 55.29
N GLY A 25 -23.49 1.71 54.02
CA GLY A 25 -23.72 0.30 53.65
C GLY A 25 -24.53 0.05 52.37
N GLU A 26 -23.83 -0.41 51.33
CA GLU A 26 -24.26 -1.35 50.28
C GLU A 26 -24.95 -0.85 48.99
N SER A 27 -24.08 -0.75 47.96
CA SER A 27 -24.18 -1.24 46.57
C SER A 27 -25.41 -0.90 45.70
N PRO A 28 -25.25 -0.06 44.66
CA PRO A 28 -26.27 0.11 43.62
C PRO A 28 -26.12 -0.94 42.51
N LYS A 29 -27.29 -1.45 42.11
CA LYS A 29 -27.52 -2.23 40.89
C LYS A 29 -27.28 -1.38 39.64
N GLU A 30 -26.80 -2.07 38.62
CA GLU A 30 -26.57 -1.66 37.24
C GLU A 30 -27.62 -0.68 36.70
N GLY A 31 -27.14 0.46 36.22
CA GLY A 31 -27.84 1.35 35.31
C GLY A 31 -27.01 1.47 34.04
N VAL A 32 -27.57 1.00 32.93
CA VAL A 32 -27.07 1.19 31.56
C VAL A 32 -26.92 2.70 31.33
N ALA A 33 -25.67 3.15 31.14
CA ALA A 33 -25.37 4.53 30.76
C ALA A 33 -25.26 4.62 29.24
N THR A 34 -26.17 5.40 28.66
CA THR A 34 -26.13 5.88 27.29
C THR A 34 -24.86 6.70 27.05
N THR A 35 -24.18 6.36 25.96
CA THR A 35 -23.00 7.05 25.42
C THR A 35 -23.35 8.47 25.01
N ASP A 36 -22.96 9.44 25.83
CA ASP A 36 -22.76 10.83 25.40
C ASP A 36 -21.27 11.13 25.41
N SER A 37 -20.85 11.75 24.31
CA SER A 37 -19.51 12.18 23.92
C SER A 37 -18.62 12.66 25.07
N ILE A 38 -17.60 11.87 25.40
CA ILE A 38 -16.38 12.39 26.02
C ILE A 38 -15.49 12.83 24.87
N THR A 39 -15.56 14.11 24.49
CA THR A 39 -14.43 14.76 23.81
C THR A 39 -13.30 14.84 24.82
N ASP A 40 -12.39 13.87 24.78
CA ASP A 40 -11.18 13.86 25.57
C ASP A 40 -10.26 14.99 25.10
N SER A 41 -10.27 16.09 25.86
CA SER A 41 -9.46 17.28 25.60
C SER A 41 -7.98 17.09 25.97
N THR A 42 -7.45 15.87 25.91
CA THR A 42 -6.04 15.56 26.21
C THR A 42 -5.30 14.78 25.12
N ARG A 43 -5.95 14.41 24.01
CA ARG A 43 -5.22 13.82 22.86
C ARG A 43 -4.41 14.90 22.15
N ASN A 44 -3.10 14.86 22.34
CA ASN A 44 -2.16 15.55 21.46
C ASN A 44 -1.87 14.64 20.26
N GLY A 45 -2.24 15.08 19.06
CA GLY A 45 -1.92 14.37 17.82
C GLY A 45 -3.05 13.49 17.27
N THR A 46 -2.75 12.78 16.19
CA THR A 46 -3.70 11.99 15.37
C THR A 46 -3.68 10.49 15.69
N CYS A 47 -2.92 10.06 16.69
CA CYS A 47 -2.76 8.65 17.07
C CYS A 47 -3.71 8.30 18.22
N THR A 48 -4.85 7.71 17.88
CA THR A 48 -5.95 7.45 18.81
C THR A 48 -5.87 6.08 19.48
N GLY A 49 -5.13 5.15 18.88
CA GLY A 49 -5.09 3.74 19.29
C GLY A 49 -6.38 3.00 18.96
N THR A 50 -7.11 3.42 17.92
CA THR A 50 -8.34 2.76 17.45
C THR A 50 -8.00 1.47 16.72
N TYR A 51 -6.87 1.45 16.00
CA TYR A 51 -6.39 0.30 15.24
C TYR A 51 -5.01 -0.17 15.73
N PRO A 52 -4.63 -1.44 15.51
CA PRO A 52 -3.31 -1.94 15.84
C PRO A 52 -2.23 -1.19 15.07
N SER A 53 -1.18 -0.76 15.79
CA SER A 53 -0.08 0.00 15.18
C SER A 53 0.94 -0.90 14.48
N TYR A 54 1.12 -2.11 14.98
CA TYR A 54 2.05 -3.08 14.41
C TYR A 54 1.55 -4.51 14.54
N TRP A 55 2.21 -5.42 13.82
CA TRP A 55 1.96 -6.86 13.93
C TRP A 55 2.13 -7.28 15.40
N GLN A 56 1.09 -7.86 16.01
CA GLN A 56 1.09 -8.26 17.42
C GLN A 56 1.15 -7.11 18.45
N ASP A 57 0.57 -5.97 18.12
CA ASP A 57 0.35 -4.87 19.07
C ASP A 57 -0.35 -5.39 20.35
N PRO A 58 0.27 -5.26 21.55
CA PRO A 58 -0.28 -5.75 22.81
C PRO A 58 -1.63 -5.14 23.21
N ALA A 59 -1.99 -3.98 22.65
CA ALA A 59 -3.31 -3.39 22.86
C ALA A 59 -4.43 -4.17 22.13
N PHE A 60 -4.06 -5.06 21.20
CA PHE A 60 -4.96 -5.88 20.38
C PHE A 60 -4.60 -7.37 20.51
N PRO A 61 -4.69 -7.97 21.71
CA PRO A 61 -4.26 -9.35 21.96
C PRO A 61 -5.14 -10.40 21.24
N ASP A 62 -6.31 -10.00 20.76
CA ASP A 62 -7.29 -10.85 20.09
C ASP A 62 -7.16 -10.80 18.55
N GLN A 63 -6.03 -10.34 17.99
CA GLN A 63 -5.80 -10.43 16.54
C GLN A 63 -5.97 -11.89 16.06
N TRP A 64 -5.46 -12.86 16.82
CA TRP A 64 -5.93 -14.25 16.78
C TRP A 64 -5.56 -14.97 18.08
N VAL A 65 -6.42 -15.91 18.49
CA VAL A 65 -6.20 -16.68 19.72
C VAL A 65 -4.86 -17.44 19.64
N GLY A 66 -4.15 -17.64 20.76
CA GLY A 66 -2.90 -18.42 20.88
C GLY A 66 -1.72 -18.02 19.99
N GLN A 67 -1.75 -16.80 19.47
CA GLN A 67 -0.61 -16.07 18.98
C GLN A 67 0.59 -16.14 19.94
N LYS A 68 1.71 -16.70 19.49
CA LYS A 68 2.99 -16.55 20.18
C LYS A 68 3.64 -15.25 19.73
N THR A 69 3.88 -14.36 20.68
CA THR A 69 4.39 -13.02 20.42
C THR A 69 5.88 -13.06 20.03
N SER A 70 6.20 -12.70 18.79
CA SER A 70 7.52 -12.56 18.18
C SER A 70 7.87 -11.11 17.78
N ASN A 71 6.88 -10.20 17.72
CA ASN A 71 7.06 -8.81 17.25
C ASN A 71 6.52 -7.79 18.27
N VAL A 72 7.01 -7.86 19.51
CA VAL A 72 6.79 -6.81 20.51
C VAL A 72 8.12 -6.18 20.91
N PRO A 73 8.11 -4.90 21.32
CA PRO A 73 9.28 -4.29 21.91
C PRO A 73 9.86 -5.19 23.03
N PRO A 74 11.14 -5.59 22.95
CA PRO A 74 11.74 -6.37 24.02
C PRO A 74 11.77 -5.57 25.33
N ALA A 75 11.85 -6.25 26.47
CA ALA A 75 11.74 -5.60 27.78
C ALA A 75 12.81 -4.53 28.06
N ASP A 76 13.93 -4.59 27.34
CA ASP A 76 15.04 -3.63 27.39
C ASP A 76 15.00 -2.58 26.26
N TRP A 77 13.96 -2.57 25.42
CA TRP A 77 13.75 -1.53 24.42
C TRP A 77 13.51 -0.18 25.10
N THR A 78 14.29 0.82 24.69
CA THR A 78 14.20 2.20 25.21
C THR A 78 13.91 3.23 24.12
N GLY A 79 13.86 2.78 22.86
CA GLY A 79 13.52 3.62 21.73
C GLY A 79 12.02 3.90 21.65
N PRO A 80 11.61 4.74 20.68
CA PRO A 80 10.21 4.97 20.39
C PRO A 80 9.52 3.67 19.95
N VAL A 81 8.21 3.61 20.18
CA VAL A 81 7.34 2.54 19.67
C VAL A 81 6.35 3.22 18.76
N TYR A 82 6.29 2.73 17.53
CA TYR A 82 5.44 3.27 16.48
C TYR A 82 3.97 3.27 16.90
N GLN A 83 3.29 4.37 16.56
CA GLN A 83 1.86 4.54 16.74
C GLN A 83 1.23 4.90 15.39
N LEU A 84 0.12 4.25 15.07
CA LEU A 84 -0.62 4.51 13.83
C LEU A 84 -1.37 5.85 13.93
N SER A 85 -1.15 6.74 12.98
CA SER A 85 -1.96 7.95 12.83
C SER A 85 -3.30 7.61 12.17
N ASP A 86 -4.35 7.55 12.99
CA ASP A 86 -5.64 6.93 12.66
C ASP A 86 -6.87 7.82 12.99
N ASP A 87 -6.68 9.07 13.40
CA ASP A 87 -7.75 10.05 13.62
C ASP A 87 -8.27 10.66 12.30
N PHE A 88 -8.81 9.83 11.41
CA PHE A 88 -9.19 10.26 10.06
C PHE A 88 -10.20 11.42 10.07
N PRO A 89 -10.01 12.45 9.21
CA PRO A 89 -10.98 13.52 9.03
C PRO A 89 -12.37 12.98 8.68
N ARG A 90 -13.41 13.60 9.23
CA ARG A 90 -14.82 13.23 8.98
C ARG A 90 -15.57 14.22 8.08
N SER A 91 -14.86 15.20 7.55
CA SER A 91 -15.32 16.15 6.54
C SER A 91 -14.22 16.34 5.49
N PRO A 92 -14.55 16.65 4.23
CA PRO A 92 -13.56 16.90 3.19
C PRO A 92 -12.52 17.94 3.62
N VAL A 93 -11.26 17.71 3.23
CA VAL A 93 -10.14 18.61 3.51
C VAL A 93 -9.48 18.98 2.19
N ASP A 94 -9.24 20.27 1.96
CA ASP A 94 -8.50 20.76 0.80
C ASP A 94 -7.33 21.62 1.29
N ASP A 95 -6.13 21.25 0.88
CA ASP A 95 -4.88 21.92 1.23
C ASP A 95 -4.27 22.66 0.03
N ALA A 96 -5.09 23.05 -0.95
CA ALA A 96 -4.68 23.72 -2.19
C ALA A 96 -3.65 24.85 -2.00
N ALA A 97 -3.77 25.63 -0.92
CA ALA A 97 -2.88 26.75 -0.63
C ALA A 97 -1.42 26.34 -0.40
N SER A 98 -1.18 25.10 0.01
CA SER A 98 0.16 24.51 0.20
C SER A 98 0.59 23.60 -0.96
N GLN A 99 -0.29 23.37 -1.95
CA GLN A 99 -0.06 22.43 -3.06
C GLN A 99 0.35 23.18 -4.34
N GLN A 100 1.57 23.71 -4.36
CA GLN A 100 2.04 24.59 -5.45
C GLN A 100 2.04 23.94 -6.84
N TRP A 101 2.10 22.61 -6.93
CA TRP A 101 1.99 21.89 -8.19
C TRP A 101 0.61 22.03 -8.85
N ARG A 102 -0.42 22.49 -8.13
CA ARG A 102 -1.77 22.77 -8.66
C ARG A 102 -1.87 24.10 -9.42
N ASP A 103 -0.78 24.86 -9.53
CA ASP A 103 -0.75 26.05 -10.38
C ASP A 103 -1.01 25.70 -11.86
N SER A 104 -1.74 26.57 -12.56
CA SER A 104 -2.10 26.42 -13.98
C SER A 104 -0.91 26.30 -14.93
N LYS A 105 0.30 26.72 -14.52
CA LYS A 105 1.52 26.51 -15.33
C LYS A 105 1.78 25.03 -15.60
N PHE A 106 1.33 24.14 -14.71
CA PHE A 106 1.50 22.69 -14.87
C PHE A 106 0.46 22.06 -15.79
N ASP A 107 -0.55 22.80 -16.28
CA ASP A 107 -1.52 22.27 -17.24
C ASP A 107 -0.81 21.75 -18.51
N ALA A 108 0.22 22.47 -18.94
CA ALA A 108 1.06 22.08 -20.07
C ALA A 108 1.77 20.73 -19.88
N LEU A 109 1.99 20.25 -18.65
CA LEU A 109 2.58 18.93 -18.40
C LEU A 109 1.69 17.81 -18.99
N PHE A 110 0.37 17.99 -18.91
CA PHE A 110 -0.64 17.00 -19.28
C PHE A 110 -1.13 17.14 -20.73
N GLU A 111 -0.75 18.20 -21.42
CA GLU A 111 -1.16 18.44 -22.81
C GLU A 111 -0.36 17.56 -23.78
N GLU A 112 -1.05 16.89 -24.72
CA GLU A 112 -0.39 16.04 -25.74
C GLU A 112 0.55 16.85 -26.65
N GLY A 113 0.25 18.13 -26.87
CA GLY A 113 1.02 19.03 -27.74
C GLY A 113 2.31 19.58 -27.11
N THR A 114 2.52 19.41 -25.81
CA THR A 114 3.71 19.93 -25.12
C THR A 114 4.95 19.14 -25.50
N SER A 115 6.04 19.85 -25.78
CA SER A 115 7.31 19.21 -26.15
C SER A 115 7.86 18.39 -24.99
N GLN A 116 8.60 17.33 -25.32
CA GLN A 116 9.26 16.47 -24.31
C GLN A 116 10.22 17.26 -23.41
N GLU A 117 10.91 18.27 -23.96
CA GLU A 117 11.79 19.13 -23.17
C GLU A 117 11.02 19.96 -22.13
N GLU A 118 9.86 20.50 -22.51
CA GLU A 118 9.04 21.29 -21.59
C GLU A 118 8.36 20.40 -20.55
N LYS A 119 7.84 19.23 -20.96
CA LYS A 119 7.34 18.21 -20.03
C LYS A 119 8.40 17.82 -19.00
N ALA A 120 9.66 17.65 -19.42
CA ALA A 120 10.73 17.29 -18.49
C ALA A 120 11.00 18.37 -17.43
N LYS A 121 10.96 19.66 -17.81
CA LYS A 121 11.12 20.78 -16.86
C LYS A 121 9.95 20.84 -15.88
N LEU A 122 8.72 20.76 -16.40
CA LEU A 122 7.50 20.81 -15.59
C LEU A 122 7.40 19.58 -14.66
N ALA A 123 7.70 18.38 -15.15
CA ALA A 123 7.69 17.16 -14.34
C ALA A 123 8.73 17.22 -13.20
N TYR A 124 9.92 17.77 -13.48
CA TYR A 124 10.96 17.92 -12.46
C TYR A 124 10.51 18.86 -11.34
N GLU A 125 9.98 20.03 -11.72
CA GLU A 125 9.47 21.00 -10.74
C GLU A 125 8.25 20.42 -9.99
N TYR A 126 7.31 19.78 -10.69
CA TYR A 126 6.14 19.13 -10.09
C TYR A 126 6.56 18.12 -9.03
N GLY A 127 7.45 17.19 -9.37
CA GLY A 127 7.90 16.13 -8.47
C GLY A 127 8.57 16.69 -7.21
N TRP A 128 9.43 17.70 -7.34
CA TRP A 128 10.09 18.31 -6.18
C TRP A 128 9.12 19.13 -5.31
N LEU A 129 8.15 19.83 -5.88
CA LEU A 129 7.11 20.51 -5.08
C LEU A 129 6.27 19.53 -4.27
N VAL A 130 5.97 18.35 -4.84
CA VAL A 130 5.27 17.27 -4.11
C VAL A 130 6.17 16.71 -3.00
N MET A 131 7.45 16.45 -3.27
CA MET A 131 8.40 15.97 -2.27
C MET A 131 8.58 16.96 -1.11
N GLU A 132 8.74 18.25 -1.41
CA GLU A 132 8.85 19.31 -0.40
C GLU A 132 7.59 19.35 0.48
N TYR A 133 6.41 19.26 -0.11
CA TYR A 133 5.15 19.19 0.64
C TYR A 133 5.06 17.96 1.55
N ILE A 134 5.53 16.80 1.06
CA ILE A 134 5.56 15.57 1.83
C ILE A 134 6.54 15.67 3.01
N GLN A 135 7.73 16.25 2.79
CA GLN A 135 8.77 16.36 3.80
C GLN A 135 8.49 17.45 4.85
N GLU A 136 7.72 18.50 4.50
CA GLU A 136 7.46 19.62 5.39
C GLU A 136 6.80 19.18 6.72
N GLY A 137 7.54 19.34 7.81
CA GLY A 137 7.12 18.88 9.14
C GLY A 137 7.25 17.38 9.37
N ASN A 138 7.65 16.58 8.38
CA ASN A 138 7.97 15.17 8.62
C ASN A 138 9.46 14.94 8.87
N VAL A 139 10.34 15.81 8.38
CA VAL A 139 11.79 15.63 8.54
C VAL A 139 12.47 16.84 9.17
N ASN A 140 13.67 16.65 9.69
CA ASN A 140 14.58 17.69 10.21
C ASN A 140 13.99 18.53 11.35
N GLN A 141 13.06 17.96 12.12
CA GLN A 141 12.50 18.62 13.30
C GLN A 141 13.46 18.48 14.50
N THR A 142 13.82 19.59 15.13
CA THR A 142 14.77 19.57 16.25
C THR A 142 14.21 18.81 17.45
N GLY A 143 14.86 17.70 17.81
CA GLY A 143 14.50 16.88 18.98
C GLY A 143 13.25 16.02 18.78
N ILE A 144 12.77 15.89 17.55
CA ILE A 144 11.67 15.03 17.14
C ILE A 144 12.23 14.05 16.12
N GLU A 145 11.87 12.78 16.22
CA GLU A 145 12.26 11.77 15.25
C GLU A 145 11.59 12.07 13.90
N ASP A 146 12.33 11.89 12.80
CA ASP A 146 11.77 12.05 11.47
C ASP A 146 10.59 11.07 11.31
N TRP A 147 9.50 11.57 10.73
CA TRP A 147 8.24 10.86 10.50
C TRP A 147 7.44 10.51 11.76
N ASP A 148 7.61 11.28 12.84
CA ASP A 148 6.62 11.36 13.94
C ASP A 148 5.32 12.04 13.45
N VAL A 149 4.58 11.32 12.61
CA VAL A 149 3.37 11.82 11.95
C VAL A 149 2.22 12.08 12.92
N CYS A 150 2.18 11.38 14.06
CA CYS A 150 1.23 11.62 15.14
C CYS A 150 1.27 13.09 15.59
N ASN A 151 2.48 13.66 15.63
CA ASN A 151 2.75 14.96 16.23
C ASN A 151 3.17 16.04 15.24
N ASN A 152 3.09 15.78 13.93
CA ASN A 152 3.47 16.74 12.90
C ASN A 152 2.78 18.10 13.13
N LYS A 153 3.58 19.16 13.23
CA LYS A 153 3.12 20.52 13.59
C LYS A 153 2.80 21.40 12.38
N VAL A 154 3.14 20.95 11.18
CA VAL A 154 2.87 21.66 9.93
C VAL A 154 1.51 21.23 9.38
N ARG A 155 1.34 19.92 9.15
CA ARG A 155 0.10 19.34 8.63
C ARG A 155 -0.05 17.89 9.10
N PRO A 156 -1.28 17.41 9.36
CA PRO A 156 -1.49 16.04 9.78
C PRO A 156 -1.27 15.07 8.60
N TRP A 157 -0.62 13.96 8.90
CA TRP A 157 -0.44 12.81 8.01
C TRP A 157 -1.00 11.57 8.67
N TYR A 158 -1.51 10.65 7.87
CA TYR A 158 -2.23 9.47 8.34
C TYR A 158 -1.67 8.20 7.74
N ASN A 159 -1.96 7.07 8.38
CA ASN A 159 -1.56 5.77 7.90
C ASN A 159 -2.79 4.91 7.64
N ILE A 160 -2.68 3.98 6.71
CA ILE A 160 -3.75 3.03 6.47
C ILE A 160 -3.76 1.94 7.56
N PRO A 161 -4.93 1.60 8.16
CA PRO A 161 -5.03 0.54 9.15
C PRO A 161 -4.78 -0.84 8.56
N PHE A 162 -4.73 -1.87 9.41
CA PHE A 162 -4.80 -3.28 9.01
C PHE A 162 -3.78 -3.74 7.95
N GLN A 163 -2.61 -3.10 7.90
CA GLN A 163 -1.38 -3.67 7.32
C GLN A 163 -0.53 -4.39 8.38
N THR A 164 -1.22 -5.00 9.35
CA THR A 164 -0.64 -5.56 10.57
C THR A 164 -1.06 -6.99 10.80
N TYR A 165 -1.93 -7.58 9.98
CA TYR A 165 -2.49 -8.92 10.22
C TYR A 165 -1.65 -10.04 9.59
N ASP A 166 -0.70 -9.69 8.71
CA ASP A 166 0.19 -10.67 8.10
C ASP A 166 1.48 -10.87 8.92
N ALA A 167 1.77 -12.11 9.32
CA ALA A 167 2.96 -12.45 10.13
C ALA A 167 4.29 -12.07 9.45
N MET A 168 4.28 -12.09 8.13
CA MET A 168 5.45 -11.99 7.29
C MET A 168 5.71 -10.54 6.89
N SER A 169 4.68 -9.81 6.49
CA SER A 169 4.74 -8.46 5.95
C SER A 169 4.16 -7.38 6.84
N GLY A 170 3.50 -7.74 7.95
CA GLY A 170 2.85 -6.79 8.85
C GLY A 170 3.83 -5.78 9.45
N ARG A 171 3.33 -4.60 9.81
CA ARG A 171 4.16 -3.50 10.33
C ARG A 171 5.06 -3.93 11.50
N GLU A 172 6.29 -3.46 11.50
CA GLU A 172 7.21 -3.61 12.63
C GLU A 172 7.03 -2.48 13.66
N PHE A 173 7.50 -2.68 14.90
CA PHE A 173 7.10 -1.85 16.04
C PHE A 173 7.89 -0.53 16.23
N THR A 174 9.00 -0.33 15.50
CA THR A 174 9.88 0.83 15.70
C THR A 174 9.45 2.03 14.85
N HIS A 175 9.17 1.81 13.57
CA HIS A 175 8.84 2.85 12.57
C HIS A 175 7.57 2.54 11.76
N GLY A 176 6.92 1.39 12.01
CA GLY A 176 5.68 1.01 11.32
C GLY A 176 5.89 0.47 9.90
N LEU A 177 7.12 0.04 9.57
CA LEU A 177 7.46 -0.47 8.25
C LEU A 177 6.82 -1.83 7.96
N THR A 178 6.22 -2.00 6.79
CA THR A 178 5.80 -3.29 6.23
C THR A 178 6.92 -3.88 5.38
N ARG A 179 7.05 -5.21 5.39
CA ARG A 179 7.98 -5.90 4.47
C ARG A 179 7.31 -6.11 3.12
N GLU A 180 7.75 -5.37 2.12
CA GLU A 180 7.13 -5.33 0.79
C GLU A 180 7.53 -6.55 -0.06
N ALA A 181 8.72 -6.50 -0.65
CA ALA A 181 9.15 -7.45 -1.67
C ALA A 181 10.59 -7.94 -1.45
N PRO A 182 10.92 -9.18 -1.88
CA PRO A 182 12.30 -9.56 -2.10
C PRO A 182 12.79 -8.85 -3.35
N VAL A 183 13.98 -8.28 -3.29
CA VAL A 183 14.62 -7.69 -4.46
C VAL A 183 16.03 -8.24 -4.61
N THR A 184 16.48 -8.36 -5.85
CA THR A 184 17.85 -8.77 -6.15
C THR A 184 18.49 -7.69 -6.99
N PHE A 185 19.58 -7.12 -6.49
CA PHE A 185 20.35 -6.13 -7.23
C PHE A 185 21.59 -6.77 -7.82
N SER A 186 21.86 -6.52 -9.11
CA SER A 186 23.12 -6.88 -9.72
C SER A 186 24.15 -5.82 -9.36
N THR A 187 25.22 -6.22 -8.68
CA THR A 187 26.38 -5.37 -8.38
C THR A 187 27.62 -5.86 -9.15
N PRO A 188 28.73 -5.11 -9.18
CA PRO A 188 29.98 -5.57 -9.78
C PRO A 188 30.50 -6.89 -9.16
N GLU A 189 30.16 -7.16 -7.91
CA GLU A 189 30.49 -8.37 -7.14
C GLU A 189 29.47 -9.52 -7.33
N GLY A 190 28.47 -9.33 -8.19
CA GLY A 190 27.41 -10.29 -8.50
C GLY A 190 26.05 -9.91 -7.91
N ASP A 191 25.07 -10.79 -8.10
CA ASP A 191 23.71 -10.57 -7.63
C ASP A 191 23.63 -10.64 -6.09
N LYS A 192 22.96 -9.65 -5.48
CA LYS A 192 22.75 -9.52 -4.03
C LYS A 192 21.26 -9.54 -3.73
N GLN A 193 20.84 -10.48 -2.91
CA GLN A 193 19.47 -10.59 -2.44
C GLN A 193 19.25 -9.66 -1.24
N SER A 194 18.06 -9.06 -1.17
CA SER A 194 17.68 -8.13 -0.12
C SER A 194 16.16 -8.05 0.00
N THR A 195 15.69 -7.27 0.98
CA THR A 195 14.25 -6.99 1.16
C THR A 195 13.99 -5.50 1.23
N MET A 196 12.82 -5.10 0.73
CA MET A 196 12.32 -3.73 0.84
C MET A 196 11.35 -3.62 2.01
N TRP A 197 11.49 -2.55 2.78
CA TRP A 197 10.65 -2.20 3.92
C TRP A 197 10.09 -0.79 3.74
N ALA A 198 8.79 -0.59 3.91
CA ALA A 198 8.17 0.67 3.54
C ALA A 198 7.03 1.08 4.48
N VAL A 199 6.65 2.34 4.44
CA VAL A 199 5.48 2.85 5.15
C VAL A 199 4.80 3.92 4.29
N GLY A 200 3.47 3.87 4.18
CA GLY A 200 2.69 4.85 3.43
C GLY A 200 2.11 5.92 4.33
N PHE A 201 2.21 7.18 3.91
CA PHE A 201 1.65 8.35 4.56
C PHE A 201 0.66 9.05 3.64
N PHE A 202 -0.53 9.36 4.16
CA PHE A 202 -1.64 9.96 3.46
C PHE A 202 -1.88 11.36 4.02
N ASN A 203 -1.93 12.39 3.18
CA ASN A 203 -2.30 13.72 3.65
C ASN A 203 -3.77 13.76 4.10
N ALA A 204 -4.19 14.84 4.76
CA ALA A 204 -5.55 14.98 5.28
C ALA A 204 -6.64 14.81 4.20
N THR A 205 -6.41 15.29 2.98
CA THR A 205 -7.33 15.12 1.84
C THR A 205 -7.53 13.64 1.49
N ALA A 206 -6.43 12.89 1.36
CA ALA A 206 -6.50 11.45 1.12
C ALA A 206 -7.11 10.69 2.31
N ALA A 207 -6.75 11.09 3.53
CA ALA A 207 -7.20 10.49 4.78
C ALA A 207 -8.70 10.66 5.04
N TYR A 208 -9.34 11.71 4.52
CA TYR A 208 -10.81 11.83 4.54
C TYR A 208 -11.48 10.64 3.84
N THR A 209 -10.97 10.24 2.67
CA THR A 209 -11.47 9.08 1.93
C THR A 209 -11.28 7.80 2.74
N LEU A 210 -10.10 7.62 3.36
CA LEU A 210 -9.86 6.51 4.29
C LEU A 210 -10.87 6.52 5.46
N GLY A 211 -11.20 7.69 6.00
CA GLY A 211 -12.19 7.87 7.06
C GLY A 211 -13.63 7.55 6.66
N THR A 212 -13.94 7.41 5.36
CA THR A 212 -15.25 6.89 4.92
C THR A 212 -15.33 5.36 5.01
N VAL A 213 -14.17 4.69 5.01
CA VAL A 213 -14.02 3.24 5.12
C VAL A 213 -13.76 2.86 6.58
N TRP A 214 -12.71 3.41 7.18
CA TRP A 214 -12.26 3.12 8.54
C TRP A 214 -13.00 3.98 9.58
N GLN A 215 -13.87 3.33 10.36
CA GLN A 215 -14.80 3.98 11.28
C GLN A 215 -14.15 4.27 12.65
N ALA A 216 -14.65 5.29 13.34
CA ALA A 216 -14.12 5.69 14.65
C ALA A 216 -14.31 4.66 15.77
N ASP A 217 -15.13 3.63 15.54
CA ASP A 217 -15.37 2.52 16.47
C ASP A 217 -14.41 1.33 16.24
N GLY A 218 -13.42 1.48 15.36
CA GLY A 218 -12.47 0.42 15.04
C GLY A 218 -12.97 -0.59 14.00
N THR A 219 -14.14 -0.36 13.39
CA THR A 219 -14.66 -1.20 12.30
C THR A 219 -14.31 -0.66 10.91
N ALA A 220 -14.50 -1.50 9.88
CA ALA A 220 -14.44 -1.08 8.48
C ALA A 220 -15.83 -1.15 7.83
N LYS A 221 -16.21 -0.07 7.14
CA LYS A 221 -17.36 -0.03 6.24
C LYS A 221 -16.90 -0.43 4.84
N ILE A 222 -17.12 -1.70 4.48
CA ILE A 222 -16.74 -2.22 3.16
C ILE A 222 -17.48 -1.45 2.05
N PRO A 223 -16.77 -0.78 1.13
CA PRO A 223 -17.41 -0.02 0.05
C PRO A 223 -18.30 -0.91 -0.82
N GLN A 224 -19.49 -0.40 -1.15
CA GLN A 224 -20.43 -1.04 -2.08
C GLN A 224 -20.46 -0.35 -3.45
N ASP A 225 -19.93 0.87 -3.49
CA ASP A 225 -19.80 1.74 -4.65
C ASP A 225 -18.32 2.11 -4.83
N ASP A 226 -17.97 2.56 -6.03
CA ASP A 226 -16.61 2.94 -6.39
C ASP A 226 -16.12 4.11 -5.54
N VAL A 227 -14.89 4.01 -5.04
CA VAL A 227 -14.26 5.02 -4.19
C VAL A 227 -13.51 6.03 -5.07
N SER A 228 -13.64 7.31 -4.73
CA SER A 228 -12.88 8.40 -5.33
C SER A 228 -12.13 9.13 -4.23
N PHE A 229 -10.82 9.33 -4.42
CA PHE A 229 -10.07 10.26 -3.59
C PHE A 229 -10.31 11.69 -4.07
N ASP A 230 -10.39 12.63 -3.13
CA ASP A 230 -10.58 14.05 -3.44
C ASP A 230 -9.33 14.64 -4.12
N GLU A 231 -9.55 15.60 -5.03
CA GLU A 231 -8.48 16.37 -5.70
C GLU A 231 -7.49 16.94 -4.68
N GLY A 232 -6.19 16.75 -4.92
CA GLY A 232 -5.14 17.14 -3.98
C GLY A 232 -4.88 16.10 -2.87
N ALA A 233 -5.46 14.90 -2.95
CA ALA A 233 -4.97 13.76 -2.18
C ALA A 233 -3.51 13.48 -2.53
N VAL A 234 -2.66 13.33 -1.52
CA VAL A 234 -1.23 13.05 -1.66
C VAL A 234 -0.86 11.85 -0.80
N ILE A 235 -0.13 10.92 -1.40
CA ILE A 235 0.49 9.78 -0.74
C ILE A 235 2.01 9.92 -0.90
N GLY A 236 2.73 9.78 0.21
CA GLY A 236 4.19 9.62 0.22
C GLY A 236 4.56 8.27 0.81
N LYS A 237 5.55 7.59 0.24
CA LYS A 237 5.97 6.26 0.70
C LYS A 237 7.50 6.16 0.62
N PRO A 238 8.25 6.31 1.72
CA PRO A 238 9.66 5.92 1.76
C PRO A 238 9.81 4.40 1.77
N LEU A 239 10.79 3.90 1.01
CA LEU A 239 11.16 2.49 0.90
C LEU A 239 12.65 2.34 1.23
N PHE A 240 12.92 1.52 2.22
CA PHE A 240 14.25 1.23 2.74
C PHE A 240 14.71 -0.18 2.35
N ASN A 241 15.99 -0.33 2.08
CA ASN A 241 16.60 -1.60 1.73
C ASN A 241 17.48 -2.14 2.85
N THR A 242 17.55 -3.48 2.95
CA THR A 242 18.37 -4.18 3.95
C THR A 242 19.84 -4.34 3.57
N LEU A 243 20.27 -4.01 2.34
CA LEU A 243 21.69 -3.97 2.01
C LEU A 243 22.32 -2.72 2.59
N SER A 244 23.60 -2.81 2.96
CA SER A 244 24.36 -1.65 3.41
C SER A 244 24.82 -0.79 2.23
N PRO A 245 25.14 0.49 2.47
CA PRO A 245 25.79 1.35 1.49
C PRO A 245 27.11 0.80 0.93
N ASP A 246 27.82 -0.07 1.66
CA ASP A 246 29.02 -0.76 1.15
C ASP A 246 28.71 -1.69 -0.03
N VAL A 247 27.47 -2.20 -0.11
CA VAL A 247 27.00 -3.07 -1.20
C VAL A 247 26.29 -2.27 -2.29
N LEU A 248 25.49 -1.27 -1.91
CA LEU A 248 24.82 -0.36 -2.85
C LEU A 248 25.27 1.09 -2.57
N PRO A 249 26.34 1.57 -3.21
CA PRO A 249 26.92 2.87 -2.89
C PRO A 249 26.01 4.06 -3.15
N VAL A 250 24.97 3.91 -3.98
CA VAL A 250 23.93 4.94 -4.17
C VAL A 250 23.25 5.33 -2.86
N MET A 251 23.25 4.46 -1.86
CA MET A 251 22.64 4.68 -0.54
C MET A 251 23.56 5.37 0.48
N GLU A 252 24.82 5.69 0.13
CA GLU A 252 25.71 6.41 1.05
C GLU A 252 25.11 7.75 1.47
N ASN A 253 25.30 8.14 2.73
CA ASN A 253 24.86 9.44 3.24
C ASN A 253 23.33 9.65 3.28
N LEU A 254 22.51 8.65 2.97
CA LEU A 254 21.05 8.71 3.08
C LEU A 254 20.57 8.36 4.51
N PRO A 255 19.31 8.72 4.84
CA PRO A 255 18.68 8.29 6.09
C PRO A 255 18.66 6.76 6.23
N SER A 256 18.95 6.29 7.45
CA SER A 256 18.85 4.89 7.85
C SER A 256 18.07 4.76 9.15
N TRP A 257 17.31 3.67 9.28
CA TRP A 257 16.47 3.38 10.45
C TRP A 257 16.84 2.04 11.08
N ASN A 258 16.90 2.04 12.41
CA ASN A 258 16.99 0.81 13.19
C ASN A 258 15.60 0.16 13.29
N ALA A 259 15.29 -0.73 12.37
CA ALA A 259 13.97 -1.36 12.25
C ALA A 259 13.94 -2.79 12.79
N ASN A 260 12.80 -3.25 13.30
CA ASN A 260 12.64 -4.65 13.71
C ASN A 260 12.36 -5.54 12.49
N ILE A 261 13.42 -5.96 11.81
CA ILE A 261 13.34 -6.66 10.51
C ILE A 261 13.65 -8.15 10.60
N SER A 262 13.24 -8.91 9.59
CA SER A 262 13.62 -10.32 9.38
C SER A 262 14.86 -10.46 8.50
N ASP A 263 15.37 -11.69 8.35
CA ASP A 263 16.51 -12.02 7.47
C ASP A 263 16.43 -11.33 6.08
N PRO A 264 17.48 -10.54 5.70
CA PRO A 264 17.60 -9.84 4.43
C PRO A 264 17.54 -10.72 3.17
N THR A 265 17.81 -12.02 3.27
CA THR A 265 17.70 -12.97 2.13
C THR A 265 16.25 -13.34 1.81
N PHE A 266 15.28 -12.62 2.38
CA PHE A 266 13.86 -12.86 2.32
C PHE A 266 13.52 -14.22 2.94
N CYS A 267 13.38 -14.22 4.28
CA CYS A 267 13.05 -15.43 5.01
C CYS A 267 11.81 -16.13 4.41
N SER A 268 11.83 -17.47 4.47
CA SER A 268 10.79 -18.32 3.89
C SER A 268 10.27 -19.29 4.94
N CYS A 269 9.06 -19.77 4.75
CA CYS A 269 8.45 -20.74 5.65
C CYS A 269 8.24 -22.07 4.93
N THR A 270 8.63 -23.15 5.60
CA THR A 270 8.34 -24.53 5.17
C THR A 270 7.21 -25.09 6.04
N PRO A 271 6.08 -25.51 5.44
CA PRO A 271 4.95 -26.04 6.22
C PRO A 271 5.28 -27.41 6.77
N ALA A 272 4.91 -27.68 8.02
CA ALA A 272 5.03 -29.00 8.62
C ALA A 272 4.03 -29.99 8.01
N ASN A 273 2.84 -29.52 7.62
CA ASN A 273 1.79 -30.29 6.97
C ASN A 273 1.10 -29.45 5.88
N GLY A 274 0.61 -30.10 4.81
CA GLY A 274 -0.13 -29.42 3.75
C GLY A 274 0.75 -28.72 2.72
N LYS A 275 0.21 -27.68 2.06
CA LYS A 275 0.90 -26.90 1.02
C LYS A 275 1.32 -25.51 1.50
N GLU A 276 0.70 -25.02 2.57
CA GLU A 276 0.84 -23.65 3.06
C GLU A 276 1.22 -23.64 4.53
N CYS A 277 2.04 -22.65 4.92
CA CYS A 277 2.35 -22.47 6.32
C CYS A 277 1.18 -21.82 7.04
N THR A 278 1.00 -22.21 8.28
CA THR A 278 0.15 -21.50 9.24
C THR A 278 0.80 -20.16 9.63
N LEU A 279 -0.02 -19.24 10.13
CA LEU A 279 0.47 -17.97 10.70
C LEU A 279 1.49 -18.19 11.84
N ILE A 280 1.33 -19.27 12.62
CA ILE A 280 2.27 -19.65 13.68
C ILE A 280 3.62 -20.03 13.08
N GLU A 281 3.63 -20.94 12.11
CA GLU A 281 4.86 -21.42 11.48
C GLU A 281 5.64 -20.27 10.84
N GLU A 282 4.94 -19.32 10.21
CA GLU A 282 5.56 -18.15 9.62
C GLU A 282 6.16 -17.22 10.67
N SER A 283 5.42 -16.95 11.74
CA SER A 283 5.92 -16.15 12.85
C SER A 283 7.13 -16.79 13.54
N GLU A 284 7.20 -18.12 13.62
CA GLU A 284 8.33 -18.83 14.25
C GLU A 284 9.54 -18.98 13.30
N GLN A 285 9.32 -19.17 12.00
CA GLN A 285 10.39 -19.39 11.02
C GLN A 285 10.97 -18.09 10.44
N CYS A 286 10.30 -16.96 10.68
CA CYS A 286 10.74 -15.63 10.25
C CYS A 286 10.81 -14.64 11.42
N PRO A 287 11.69 -14.89 12.39
CA PRO A 287 11.86 -13.98 13.52
C PRO A 287 12.33 -12.60 13.05
N ARG A 288 11.94 -11.57 13.80
CA ARG A 288 12.39 -10.20 13.59
C ARG A 288 13.34 -9.77 14.72
N SER A 289 14.28 -8.91 14.40
CA SER A 289 15.29 -8.40 15.34
C SER A 289 15.76 -7.01 14.93
N THR A 290 15.92 -6.13 15.92
CA THR A 290 16.52 -4.79 15.76
C THR A 290 18.05 -4.82 15.76
N THR A 291 18.68 -5.94 16.08
CA THR A 291 20.14 -6.02 16.26
C THR A 291 20.83 -7.06 15.38
N GLU A 292 20.09 -8.05 14.86
CA GLU A 292 20.69 -9.17 14.12
C GLU A 292 21.04 -8.81 12.68
N TRP A 293 20.25 -7.95 12.03
CA TRP A 293 20.30 -7.73 10.58
C TRP A 293 20.77 -6.34 10.15
N GLY A 294 21.07 -5.45 11.10
CA GLY A 294 21.47 -4.07 10.84
C GLY A 294 20.32 -3.14 10.49
N ASP A 295 20.66 -1.89 10.18
CA ASP A 295 19.70 -0.84 9.83
C ASP A 295 19.26 -0.96 8.36
N VAL A 296 18.06 -0.46 8.07
CA VAL A 296 17.57 -0.30 6.70
C VAL A 296 17.85 1.11 6.20
N THR A 297 18.24 1.27 4.94
CA THR A 297 18.64 2.57 4.36
C THR A 297 17.74 2.98 3.21
N LEU A 298 17.38 4.26 3.12
CA LEU A 298 16.48 4.79 2.09
C LEU A 298 17.04 4.51 0.69
N LEU A 299 16.26 3.79 -0.13
CA LEU A 299 16.61 3.47 -1.52
C LEU A 299 15.67 4.18 -2.50
N GLN A 300 14.38 4.27 -2.16
CA GLN A 300 13.33 4.75 -3.04
C GLN A 300 12.29 5.52 -2.24
N PHE A 301 11.66 6.52 -2.85
CA PHE A 301 10.56 7.27 -2.26
C PHE A 301 9.50 7.51 -3.31
N ASP A 302 8.35 6.86 -3.15
CA ASP A 302 7.24 6.99 -4.08
C ASP A 302 6.30 8.10 -3.64
N PHE A 303 5.66 8.75 -4.61
CA PHE A 303 4.53 9.61 -4.37
C PHE A 303 3.39 9.33 -5.36
N ALA A 304 2.17 9.59 -4.92
CA ALA A 304 0.99 9.61 -5.78
C ALA A 304 0.12 10.83 -5.43
N VAL A 305 -0.38 11.51 -6.44
CA VAL A 305 -1.22 12.71 -6.29
C VAL A 305 -2.49 12.54 -7.11
N LYS A 306 -3.64 12.81 -6.50
CA LYS A 306 -4.91 12.96 -7.22
C LYS A 306 -4.92 14.32 -7.91
N ASP A 307 -4.85 14.31 -9.23
CA ASP A 307 -4.80 15.50 -10.10
C ASP A 307 -5.65 15.28 -11.35
N SER A 308 -6.80 15.95 -11.39
CA SER A 308 -7.79 15.86 -12.47
C SER A 308 -7.30 16.35 -13.84
N ARG A 309 -6.09 16.91 -13.95
CA ARG A 309 -5.46 17.25 -15.24
C ARG A 309 -4.93 16.02 -15.96
N ALA A 310 -4.58 14.96 -15.23
CA ALA A 310 -4.33 13.63 -15.76
C ALA A 310 -5.65 12.99 -16.26
N LYS A 311 -6.12 13.36 -17.46
CA LYS A 311 -7.45 12.94 -17.93
C LYS A 311 -7.57 11.41 -18.01
N GLY A 312 -8.68 10.89 -17.47
CA GLY A 312 -8.98 9.46 -17.40
C GLY A 312 -8.50 8.87 -16.08
N THR A 313 -7.20 8.84 -15.85
CA THR A 313 -6.61 8.21 -14.66
C THR A 313 -6.74 9.07 -13.41
N GLU A 314 -6.72 10.39 -13.54
CA GLU A 314 -6.74 11.40 -12.46
C GLU A 314 -5.65 11.24 -11.40
N TRP A 315 -4.63 10.43 -11.68
CA TRP A 315 -3.52 10.17 -10.77
C TRP A 315 -2.19 10.44 -11.43
N VAL A 316 -1.31 11.10 -10.69
CA VAL A 316 0.08 11.33 -11.04
C VAL A 316 0.95 10.56 -10.05
N PHE A 317 1.67 9.57 -10.55
CA PHE A 317 2.67 8.82 -9.80
C PHE A 317 4.05 9.38 -10.08
N GLY A 318 4.93 9.32 -9.10
CA GLY A 318 6.34 9.54 -9.32
C GLY A 318 7.18 8.83 -8.29
N THR A 319 8.46 8.71 -8.56
CA THR A 319 9.39 8.07 -7.63
C THR A 319 10.73 8.76 -7.64
N PHE A 320 11.28 8.94 -6.46
CA PHE A 320 12.64 9.35 -6.21
C PHE A 320 13.47 8.15 -5.80
N VAL A 321 14.75 8.21 -6.09
CA VAL A 321 15.72 7.14 -5.82
C VAL A 321 16.95 7.70 -5.14
N ALA A 322 17.64 6.84 -4.39
CA ALA A 322 18.89 7.15 -3.73
C ALA A 322 19.95 7.73 -4.70
N ASP A 323 20.58 8.84 -4.32
CA ASP A 323 21.62 9.53 -5.09
C ASP A 323 22.73 10.06 -4.17
N GLY A 324 23.03 9.27 -3.14
CA GLY A 324 23.71 9.72 -1.95
C GLY A 324 25.20 10.00 -2.11
N GLN A 325 25.87 9.37 -3.09
CA GLN A 325 27.25 9.69 -3.44
C GLN A 325 27.37 11.00 -4.23
N ARG A 326 26.52 11.18 -5.25
CA ARG A 326 26.57 12.39 -6.09
C ARG A 326 26.12 13.63 -5.33
N LYS A 327 25.21 13.45 -4.36
CA LYS A 327 24.65 14.50 -3.51
C LYS A 327 25.23 14.55 -2.10
N ALA A 328 26.44 14.04 -1.90
CA ALA A 328 27.07 14.01 -0.58
C ALA A 328 27.26 15.41 0.06
N ASP A 329 27.29 16.48 -0.74
CA ASP A 329 27.39 17.88 -0.33
C ASP A 329 26.04 18.57 -0.06
N VAL A 330 24.92 17.90 -0.33
CA VAL A 330 23.59 18.38 0.08
C VAL A 330 23.46 18.22 1.59
N ASP A 331 23.20 19.31 2.30
CA ASP A 331 23.17 19.34 3.78
C ASP A 331 22.07 18.43 4.35
N ASP A 332 20.87 18.46 3.75
CA ASP A 332 19.73 17.65 4.17
C ASP A 332 19.83 16.22 3.59
N PRO A 333 19.98 15.19 4.43
CA PRO A 333 20.05 13.80 3.97
C PRO A 333 18.80 13.35 3.19
N TRP A 334 17.62 13.88 3.52
CA TRP A 334 16.37 13.55 2.83
C TRP A 334 16.28 14.16 1.42
N GLN A 335 17.19 15.09 1.08
CA GLN A 335 17.32 15.68 -0.26
C GLN A 335 18.43 15.03 -1.11
N ARG A 336 19.12 14.01 -0.57
CA ARG A 336 20.15 13.20 -1.28
C ARG A 336 19.55 12.11 -2.17
N ILE A 337 18.43 12.45 -2.79
CA ILE A 337 17.65 11.63 -3.71
C ILE A 337 17.55 12.35 -5.06
N ALA A 338 17.28 11.61 -6.11
CA ALA A 338 17.02 12.13 -7.45
C ALA A 338 15.65 11.65 -7.95
N LEU A 339 14.93 12.51 -8.68
CA LEU A 339 13.67 12.12 -9.31
C LEU A 339 13.98 11.15 -10.46
N LEU A 340 13.38 9.97 -10.43
CA LEU A 340 13.50 8.96 -11.48
C LEU A 340 12.51 9.23 -12.62
N GLY A 341 11.30 9.65 -12.27
CA GLY A 341 10.28 10.03 -13.24
C GLY A 341 8.94 10.41 -12.63
N VAL A 342 8.03 10.84 -13.50
CA VAL A 342 6.63 11.17 -13.20
C VAL A 342 5.77 10.56 -14.30
N MET A 343 4.67 9.89 -13.95
CA MET A 343 3.73 9.28 -14.89
C MET A 343 2.28 9.57 -14.50
N TRP A 344 1.41 9.68 -15.50
CA TRP A 344 -0.03 9.86 -15.35
C TRP A 344 -0.84 9.04 -16.35
N GLY A 345 -0.17 8.19 -17.12
CA GLY A 345 -0.77 7.12 -17.91
C GLY A 345 0.24 6.04 -18.21
N ASN A 346 -0.22 4.99 -18.86
CA ASN A 346 0.55 3.80 -19.22
C ASN A 346 1.08 3.85 -20.66
N ASP A 347 0.80 4.89 -21.46
CA ASP A 347 1.00 4.84 -22.90
C ASP A 347 0.45 3.52 -23.45
N THR A 348 -0.86 3.31 -23.22
CA THR A 348 -1.54 2.01 -23.42
C THR A 348 -1.26 1.47 -24.83
N PRO A 349 -0.79 0.22 -24.96
CA PRO A 349 -0.55 -0.38 -26.27
C PRO A 349 -1.86 -0.45 -27.09
N PRO A 350 -1.83 -0.09 -28.38
CA PRO A 350 -2.97 -0.30 -29.27
C PRO A 350 -3.39 -1.77 -29.30
N GLU A 351 -4.66 -2.03 -29.63
CA GLU A 351 -5.21 -3.38 -29.72
C GLU A 351 -4.31 -4.32 -30.54
N GLY A 352 -3.98 -5.48 -29.96
CA GLY A 352 -3.11 -6.49 -30.55
C GLY A 352 -1.61 -6.19 -30.52
N GLN A 353 -1.18 -5.03 -30.00
CA GLN A 353 0.23 -4.76 -29.72
C GLN A 353 0.62 -5.24 -28.32
N LEU A 354 1.91 -5.50 -28.15
CA LEU A 354 2.47 -5.96 -26.88
C LEU A 354 3.13 -4.79 -26.15
N ALA A 355 3.04 -4.80 -24.82
CA ALA A 355 3.59 -3.73 -24.00
C ALA A 355 5.11 -3.70 -24.00
N TYR A 356 5.79 -4.85 -24.21
CA TYR A 356 7.25 -4.97 -24.14
C TYR A 356 7.99 -4.13 -25.19
N ASN A 357 7.32 -3.71 -26.26
CA ASN A 357 7.89 -2.90 -27.35
C ASN A 357 7.04 -1.68 -27.74
N HIS A 358 6.06 -1.31 -26.91
CA HIS A 358 5.21 -0.13 -27.09
C HIS A 358 5.31 0.80 -25.87
N PRO A 359 5.46 2.13 -26.03
CA PRO A 359 5.70 2.83 -27.29
C PRO A 359 7.10 2.55 -27.86
N VAL A 360 7.29 2.85 -29.14
CA VAL A 360 8.55 2.56 -29.86
C VAL A 360 9.63 3.61 -29.57
N ASP A 361 10.84 3.12 -29.26
CA ASP A 361 12.06 3.94 -29.13
C ASP A 361 11.92 5.11 -28.13
N VAL A 362 11.42 4.79 -26.94
CA VAL A 362 11.04 5.78 -25.90
C VAL A 362 12.19 6.64 -25.41
N LYS A 363 13.42 6.11 -25.39
CA LYS A 363 14.62 6.90 -25.07
C LYS A 363 14.85 8.05 -26.06
N LYS A 364 14.41 7.89 -27.32
CA LYS A 364 14.54 8.91 -28.37
C LYS A 364 13.28 9.77 -28.51
N ASN A 365 12.12 9.13 -28.48
CA ASN A 365 10.85 9.79 -28.80
C ASN A 365 10.15 10.38 -27.56
N GLY A 366 10.53 9.94 -26.36
CA GLY A 366 9.79 10.20 -25.13
C GLY A 366 8.51 9.38 -25.05
N PHE A 367 7.83 9.50 -23.91
CA PHE A 367 6.50 8.95 -23.67
C PHE A 367 5.45 10.06 -23.81
N LYS A 368 4.18 9.69 -24.01
CA LYS A 368 3.11 10.68 -24.04
C LYS A 368 2.63 11.04 -22.63
N GLU A 369 2.58 10.05 -21.75
CA GLU A 369 1.90 10.13 -20.45
C GLU A 369 2.87 9.96 -19.28
N GLU A 370 4.18 10.03 -19.53
CA GLU A 370 5.21 9.99 -18.50
C GLU A 370 6.50 10.69 -18.94
N VAL A 371 7.37 10.95 -17.96
CA VAL A 371 8.71 11.50 -18.12
C VAL A 371 9.67 10.65 -17.31
N ILE A 372 10.73 10.17 -17.97
CA ILE A 372 11.85 9.47 -17.34
C ILE A 372 13.10 10.36 -17.35
N PHE A 373 13.74 10.51 -16.20
CA PHE A 373 15.01 11.22 -16.07
C PHE A 373 16.18 10.26 -16.31
N TRP A 374 16.57 10.13 -17.59
CA TRP A 374 17.61 9.17 -18.00
C TRP A 374 18.98 9.40 -17.35
N ASP A 375 19.34 10.63 -16.97
CA ASP A 375 20.57 10.91 -16.20
C ASP A 375 20.56 10.17 -14.86
N THR A 376 19.42 10.16 -14.16
CA THR A 376 19.23 9.44 -12.90
C THR A 376 19.33 7.92 -13.11
N VAL A 377 18.70 7.40 -14.18
CA VAL A 377 18.79 5.97 -14.57
C VAL A 377 20.25 5.58 -14.83
N ASP A 378 20.95 6.38 -15.63
CA ASP A 378 22.33 6.12 -16.01
C ASP A 378 23.27 6.23 -14.80
N GLU A 379 23.03 7.17 -13.88
CA GLU A 379 23.76 7.29 -12.61
C GLU A 379 23.63 6.02 -11.76
N LEU A 380 22.40 5.56 -11.48
CA LEU A 380 22.15 4.34 -10.73
C LEU A 380 22.84 3.12 -11.36
N ASN A 381 22.82 3.03 -12.69
CA ASN A 381 23.38 1.90 -13.42
C ASN A 381 24.92 1.87 -13.42
N LYS A 382 25.62 2.96 -13.08
CA LYS A 382 27.09 2.96 -12.90
C LYS A 382 27.54 1.99 -11.80
N TYR A 383 26.68 1.78 -10.81
CA TYR A 383 26.90 0.88 -9.69
C TYR A 383 26.38 -0.54 -9.95
N GLY A 384 25.82 -0.78 -11.13
CA GLY A 384 25.19 -2.04 -11.50
C GLY A 384 26.17 -3.10 -12.00
N GLY A 385 25.77 -4.37 -11.83
CA GLY A 385 26.43 -5.54 -12.40
C GLY A 385 26.00 -5.84 -13.84
N ASN A 386 26.33 -7.03 -14.33
CA ASN A 386 26.07 -7.44 -15.72
C ASN A 386 24.59 -7.71 -16.02
N ASN A 387 23.76 -7.96 -15.00
CA ASN A 387 22.34 -8.21 -15.21
C ASN A 387 21.57 -6.89 -15.25
N VAL A 388 21.42 -6.33 -16.45
CA VAL A 388 20.76 -5.03 -16.70
C VAL A 388 19.35 -4.95 -16.12
N MET A 389 18.64 -6.07 -16.01
CA MET A 389 17.27 -6.11 -15.49
C MET A 389 17.19 -6.09 -13.95
N LYS A 390 18.35 -6.18 -13.30
CA LYS A 390 18.51 -6.14 -11.84
C LYS A 390 19.42 -4.98 -11.41
N GLN A 391 19.82 -4.11 -12.33
CA GLN A 391 20.55 -2.90 -11.95
C GLN A 391 19.61 -1.95 -11.20
N MET A 392 20.14 -1.09 -10.34
CA MET A 392 19.31 -0.17 -9.54
C MET A 392 18.49 0.79 -10.41
N GLY A 393 19.00 1.19 -11.58
CA GLY A 393 18.26 2.02 -12.53
C GLY A 393 17.34 1.23 -13.45
N HIS A 394 16.98 -0.01 -13.12
CA HIS A 394 15.98 -0.73 -13.89
C HIS A 394 14.63 0.01 -13.82
N LEU A 395 13.88 -0.11 -14.90
CA LEU A 395 12.56 0.49 -15.07
C LEU A 395 11.57 -0.62 -15.41
N GLY A 396 10.30 -0.26 -15.35
CA GLY A 396 9.17 -1.08 -15.72
C GLY A 396 9.12 -1.56 -17.17
N CYS A 397 8.00 -2.17 -17.54
CA CYS A 397 7.79 -2.74 -18.87
C CYS A 397 8.07 -1.73 -19.97
N ASN A 398 8.96 -2.08 -20.91
CA ASN A 398 9.43 -1.17 -21.97
C ASN A 398 9.89 0.20 -21.44
N TYR A 399 10.56 0.20 -20.29
CA TYR A 399 11.08 1.40 -19.62
C TYR A 399 10.04 2.37 -19.08
N ARG A 400 8.79 1.93 -18.91
CA ARG A 400 7.79 2.70 -18.16
C ARG A 400 8.27 2.98 -16.74
N LEU A 401 7.79 4.07 -16.15
CA LEU A 401 8.17 4.44 -14.80
C LEU A 401 7.82 3.32 -13.82
N ASN A 402 8.86 2.87 -13.14
CA ASN A 402 8.82 1.98 -11.99
C ASN A 402 10.15 2.10 -11.27
N GLY A 403 10.17 1.93 -9.96
CA GLY A 403 11.39 2.09 -9.17
C GLY A 403 12.21 0.80 -9.01
N PRO A 404 13.45 0.92 -8.48
CA PRO A 404 14.33 -0.20 -8.18
C PRO A 404 13.69 -1.30 -7.32
N ALA A 405 12.76 -0.93 -6.45
CA ALA A 405 12.04 -1.85 -5.56
C ALA A 405 10.92 -2.64 -6.25
N ASP A 406 10.53 -2.24 -7.45
CA ASP A 406 9.27 -2.63 -8.06
C ASP A 406 9.43 -3.75 -9.10
N ASN A 407 8.30 -4.27 -9.58
CA ASN A 407 8.28 -5.35 -10.56
C ASN A 407 8.67 -4.84 -11.96
N ALA A 408 9.79 -5.32 -12.49
CA ALA A 408 10.25 -4.95 -13.84
C ALA A 408 9.21 -5.24 -14.95
N ASN A 409 8.27 -6.18 -14.75
CA ASN A 409 7.18 -6.48 -15.72
C ASN A 409 6.03 -5.45 -15.72
N SER A 410 6.08 -4.40 -14.90
CA SER A 410 4.95 -3.49 -14.65
C SER A 410 5.33 -2.01 -14.83
N SER A 411 4.40 -1.09 -14.56
CA SER A 411 4.63 0.32 -14.28
C SER A 411 3.96 0.68 -12.95
N CYS A 412 4.23 1.85 -12.37
CA CYS A 412 3.52 2.27 -11.16
C CYS A 412 1.99 2.24 -11.38
N MET A 413 1.51 2.71 -12.54
CA MET A 413 0.08 2.75 -12.82
C MET A 413 -0.54 1.39 -13.16
N SER A 414 0.16 0.49 -13.88
CA SER A 414 -0.36 -0.87 -14.12
C SER A 414 -0.45 -1.67 -12.83
N CYS A 415 0.48 -1.43 -11.89
CA CYS A 415 0.44 -2.04 -10.56
C CYS A 415 -0.74 -1.58 -9.71
N HIS A 416 -1.10 -0.30 -9.82
CA HIS A 416 -2.06 0.31 -8.90
C HIS A 416 -3.48 0.45 -9.47
N GLY A 417 -3.64 0.53 -10.80
CA GLY A 417 -4.88 0.97 -11.45
C GLY A 417 -6.07 0.03 -11.28
N THR A 418 -5.84 -1.24 -10.91
CA THR A 418 -6.91 -2.23 -10.66
C THR A 418 -7.15 -2.50 -9.18
N ALA A 419 -6.74 -1.57 -8.31
CA ALA A 419 -7.08 -1.62 -6.89
C ALA A 419 -8.60 -1.66 -6.70
N SER A 420 -9.08 -2.66 -5.95
CA SER A 420 -10.52 -2.90 -5.80
C SER A 420 -10.87 -3.51 -4.45
N VAL A 421 -12.15 -3.41 -4.11
CA VAL A 421 -12.72 -4.05 -2.92
C VAL A 421 -12.64 -5.57 -3.11
N PRO A 422 -12.11 -6.31 -2.12
CA PRO A 422 -12.14 -7.77 -2.16
C PRO A 422 -13.58 -8.27 -2.25
N ASP A 423 -13.82 -9.25 -3.11
CA ASP A 423 -15.12 -9.91 -3.16
C ASP A 423 -15.35 -10.78 -1.92
N LYS A 424 -16.53 -11.41 -1.82
CA LYS A 424 -16.86 -12.21 -0.63
C LYS A 424 -16.00 -13.47 -0.44
N ASN A 425 -15.18 -13.82 -1.44
CA ASN A 425 -14.21 -14.91 -1.37
C ASN A 425 -12.78 -14.36 -1.21
N LEU A 426 -12.65 -13.08 -0.82
CA LEU A 426 -11.37 -12.37 -0.65
C LEU A 426 -10.57 -12.25 -1.96
N VAL A 427 -11.24 -12.34 -3.11
CA VAL A 427 -10.57 -12.19 -4.40
C VAL A 427 -10.52 -10.71 -4.76
N THR A 428 -9.34 -10.25 -5.16
CA THR A 428 -9.10 -9.01 -5.90
C THR A 428 -8.40 -9.39 -7.21
N PRO A 429 -8.43 -8.55 -8.26
CA PRO A 429 -7.51 -8.70 -9.36
C PRO A 429 -6.09 -8.71 -8.76
N PRO A 430 -5.32 -9.80 -8.94
CA PRO A 430 -3.92 -9.80 -8.61
C PRO A 430 -3.23 -8.71 -9.45
N LEU A 431 -2.00 -8.37 -9.07
CA LEU A 431 -1.04 -7.82 -10.02
C LEU A 431 -0.93 -8.87 -11.15
N LEU A 432 -1.71 -8.71 -12.22
CA LEU A 432 -2.53 -9.79 -12.82
C LEU A 432 -1.84 -11.14 -13.03
N SER A 433 -0.63 -11.15 -13.55
CA SER A 433 0.09 -12.40 -13.73
C SER A 433 1.23 -12.61 -12.73
N GLN A 434 1.72 -11.55 -12.10
CA GLN A 434 2.95 -11.54 -11.30
C GLN A 434 2.93 -12.65 -10.26
N PHE A 435 1.77 -12.84 -9.63
CA PHE A 435 1.57 -13.89 -8.64
C PHE A 435 0.36 -14.71 -9.03
N SER A 436 0.22 -15.15 -10.27
CA SER A 436 -0.82 -16.10 -10.62
C SER A 436 -0.31 -17.09 -11.65
N SER A 437 -1.13 -18.11 -11.91
CA SER A 437 -0.94 -19.01 -13.05
C SER A 437 -1.47 -18.42 -14.37
N LEU A 438 -1.88 -17.15 -14.39
CA LEU A 438 -2.34 -16.48 -15.60
C LEU A 438 -1.18 -16.27 -16.59
N THR A 439 -1.54 -15.99 -17.84
CA THR A 439 -0.58 -15.58 -18.87
C THR A 439 0.20 -14.36 -18.37
N LYS A 440 1.52 -14.35 -18.57
CA LYS A 440 2.38 -13.27 -18.08
C LYS A 440 2.20 -11.97 -18.88
N GLU A 441 2.23 -10.83 -18.20
CA GLU A 441 2.34 -9.50 -18.84
C GLU A 441 3.77 -9.20 -19.32
N CYS A 442 3.92 -8.21 -20.19
CA CYS A 442 5.21 -7.68 -20.64
C CYS A 442 6.17 -8.75 -21.22
N VAL A 443 5.61 -9.71 -21.95
CA VAL A 443 6.38 -10.83 -22.48
C VAL A 443 6.96 -10.48 -23.85
N THR A 444 8.24 -10.79 -24.04
CA THR A 444 8.86 -10.88 -25.37
C THR A 444 8.58 -12.28 -25.94
N PRO A 445 7.70 -12.43 -26.94
CA PRO A 445 7.33 -13.75 -27.46
C PRO A 445 8.47 -14.37 -28.26
N ASN A 446 8.50 -15.70 -28.31
CA ASN A 446 9.40 -16.43 -29.20
C ASN A 446 8.92 -16.31 -30.65
N ALA A 447 9.81 -15.90 -31.55
CA ALA A 447 9.49 -15.70 -32.97
C ALA A 447 8.96 -16.96 -33.68
N ALA A 448 9.37 -18.16 -33.26
CA ALA A 448 8.93 -19.42 -33.86
C ALA A 448 7.66 -19.99 -33.20
N ASN A 449 7.37 -19.60 -31.96
CA ASN A 449 6.17 -20.01 -31.24
C ASN A 449 5.66 -18.86 -30.34
N PRO A 450 4.67 -18.07 -30.81
CA PRO A 450 4.18 -16.91 -30.06
C PRO A 450 3.41 -17.29 -28.78
N ALA A 451 3.13 -18.58 -28.54
CA ALA A 451 2.51 -19.04 -27.30
C ALA A 451 3.50 -19.19 -26.12
N ILE A 452 4.79 -18.98 -26.37
CA ILE A 452 5.84 -18.99 -25.34
C ILE A 452 6.73 -17.75 -25.50
N GLY A 453 7.38 -17.33 -24.42
CA GLY A 453 8.26 -16.17 -24.44
C GLY A 453 9.08 -16.04 -23.18
N LYS A 454 9.70 -14.87 -23.03
CA LYS A 454 10.42 -14.46 -21.83
C LYS A 454 9.77 -13.19 -21.28
N ASP A 455 9.48 -13.19 -19.99
CA ASP A 455 9.12 -11.95 -19.31
C ASP A 455 10.36 -11.04 -19.17
N ARG A 456 10.17 -9.84 -18.64
CA ARG A 456 11.23 -8.85 -18.49
C ARG A 456 12.29 -9.25 -17.46
N SER A 457 11.97 -10.14 -16.52
CA SER A 457 12.95 -10.72 -15.59
C SER A 457 13.82 -11.81 -16.24
N GLY A 458 13.44 -12.29 -17.44
CA GLY A 458 14.06 -13.40 -18.15
C GLY A 458 13.46 -14.77 -17.80
N ALA A 459 12.39 -14.80 -17.01
CA ALA A 459 11.65 -16.03 -16.69
C ALA A 459 10.87 -16.52 -17.91
N ASP A 460 10.69 -17.84 -18.01
CA ASP A 460 9.84 -18.43 -19.04
C ASP A 460 8.39 -18.05 -18.83
N ALA A 461 7.72 -17.65 -19.92
CA ALA A 461 6.32 -17.31 -19.95
C ALA A 461 5.59 -18.16 -21.00
N THR A 462 4.36 -18.57 -20.67
CA THR A 462 3.49 -19.34 -21.56
C THR A 462 2.10 -18.73 -21.61
N VAL A 463 1.46 -18.85 -22.76
CA VAL A 463 0.03 -18.56 -22.92
C VAL A 463 -0.77 -19.62 -22.18
N ASN A 464 -1.59 -19.17 -21.23
CA ASN A 464 -2.43 -19.98 -20.37
C ASN A 464 -3.91 -19.67 -20.66
N ASN A 465 -4.77 -20.70 -20.55
CA ASN A 465 -6.23 -20.57 -20.72
C ASN A 465 -6.70 -19.92 -22.02
N GLY A 466 -5.90 -19.98 -23.09
CA GLY A 466 -6.23 -19.36 -24.38
C GLY A 466 -6.16 -17.82 -24.40
N ILE A 467 -5.65 -17.20 -23.34
CA ILE A 467 -5.46 -15.76 -23.22
C ILE A 467 -4.02 -15.44 -23.64
N GLY A 468 -3.83 -14.79 -24.77
CA GLY A 468 -2.51 -14.43 -25.26
C GLY A 468 -1.85 -13.28 -24.49
N PHE A 469 -0.57 -13.00 -24.82
CA PHE A 469 0.20 -11.94 -24.16
C PHE A 469 -0.39 -10.54 -24.44
N ALA A 470 -0.88 -10.30 -25.65
CA ALA A 470 -1.47 -9.01 -26.01
C ALA A 470 -2.80 -8.77 -25.31
N GLU A 471 -3.60 -9.83 -25.10
CA GLU A 471 -4.83 -9.76 -24.34
C GLU A 471 -4.57 -9.39 -22.86
N ILE A 472 -3.58 -9.98 -22.20
CA ILE A 472 -3.19 -9.58 -20.84
C ILE A 472 -2.65 -8.14 -20.81
N ASP A 473 -1.76 -7.79 -21.74
CA ASP A 473 -1.18 -6.46 -21.80
C ASP A 473 -2.27 -5.38 -22.02
N SER A 474 -3.37 -5.71 -22.72
CA SER A 474 -4.47 -4.79 -23.01
C SER A 474 -5.25 -4.35 -21.77
N ILE A 475 -5.30 -5.18 -20.72
CA ILE A 475 -5.97 -4.85 -19.45
C ILE A 475 -4.96 -4.38 -18.40
N TYR A 476 -3.75 -4.95 -18.39
CA TYR A 476 -2.75 -4.61 -17.38
C TYR A 476 -2.16 -3.21 -17.62
N PHE A 477 -1.87 -2.85 -18.87
CA PHE A 477 -1.36 -1.52 -19.25
C PHE A 477 -2.45 -0.57 -19.75
N ALA A 478 -3.72 -0.86 -19.43
CA ALA A 478 -4.80 0.09 -19.66
C ALA A 478 -4.68 1.29 -18.71
N ASN A 479 -5.02 2.48 -19.20
CA ASN A 479 -5.37 3.59 -18.32
C ASN A 479 -6.73 3.31 -17.70
N THR A 480 -6.72 2.78 -16.47
CA THR A 480 -7.95 2.49 -15.73
C THR A 480 -8.54 3.81 -15.25
N PRO A 481 -9.80 4.14 -15.58
CA PRO A 481 -10.37 5.40 -15.13
C PRO A 481 -10.51 5.44 -13.61
N ALA A 482 -10.20 6.59 -13.02
CA ALA A 482 -10.36 6.79 -11.59
C ALA A 482 -11.83 6.68 -11.15
N ALA A 483 -12.07 6.05 -10.00
CA ALA A 483 -13.40 5.91 -9.40
C ALA A 483 -14.47 5.29 -10.32
N GLU A 484 -14.06 4.49 -11.30
CA GLU A 484 -14.98 3.79 -12.20
C GLU A 484 -14.89 2.27 -12.04
N PRO A 485 -16.01 1.54 -12.22
CA PRO A 485 -15.97 0.09 -12.35
C PRO A 485 -15.07 -0.33 -13.50
N PHE A 486 -14.35 -1.43 -13.31
CA PHE A 486 -13.66 -2.11 -14.39
C PHE A 486 -14.00 -3.61 -14.39
N ASN A 487 -13.79 -4.26 -15.53
CA ASN A 487 -13.89 -5.71 -15.66
C ASN A 487 -12.54 -6.26 -16.12
N MET A 488 -12.33 -7.55 -15.91
CA MET A 488 -11.08 -8.22 -16.30
C MET A 488 -11.36 -9.19 -17.46
N THR A 489 -12.27 -8.81 -18.36
CA THR A 489 -12.64 -9.62 -19.51
C THR A 489 -11.86 -9.18 -20.73
N VAL A 490 -11.25 -10.14 -21.42
CA VAL A 490 -10.52 -9.93 -22.66
C VAL A 490 -11.22 -10.68 -23.80
N GLU A 491 -11.19 -10.09 -24.99
CA GLU A 491 -11.68 -10.76 -26.20
C GLU A 491 -10.62 -11.71 -26.74
N THR A 492 -10.95 -13.00 -26.82
CA THR A 492 -10.07 -14.04 -27.38
C THR A 492 -10.63 -14.58 -28.69
N GLY A 493 -9.84 -15.39 -29.41
CA GLY A 493 -10.34 -16.12 -30.59
C GLY A 493 -11.52 -17.06 -30.32
N SER A 494 -11.74 -17.43 -29.05
CA SER A 494 -12.88 -18.24 -28.58
C SER A 494 -14.05 -17.42 -28.00
N GLY A 495 -13.95 -16.08 -28.02
CA GLY A 495 -14.92 -15.16 -27.41
C GLY A 495 -14.39 -14.51 -26.12
N PRO A 496 -15.25 -13.78 -25.38
CA PRO A 496 -14.85 -13.09 -24.16
C PRO A 496 -14.48 -14.08 -23.05
N VAL A 497 -13.33 -13.85 -22.42
CA VAL A 497 -12.84 -14.64 -21.29
C VAL A 497 -12.53 -13.71 -20.13
N ASN A 498 -13.11 -13.98 -18.96
CA ASN A 498 -12.70 -13.30 -17.74
C ASN A 498 -11.40 -13.91 -17.23
N VAL A 499 -10.32 -13.12 -17.21
CA VAL A 499 -9.00 -13.61 -16.78
C VAL A 499 -8.99 -13.99 -15.29
N MET A 500 -9.96 -13.49 -14.52
CA MET A 500 -10.14 -13.80 -13.10
C MET A 500 -10.96 -15.07 -12.84
N GLY A 501 -11.48 -15.69 -13.90
CA GLY A 501 -12.33 -16.87 -13.82
C GLY A 501 -13.83 -16.55 -13.83
N ASP A 502 -14.62 -17.60 -14.01
CA ASP A 502 -16.07 -17.48 -14.13
C ASP A 502 -16.72 -17.04 -12.81
N GLY A 503 -17.64 -16.06 -12.90
CA GLY A 503 -18.38 -15.57 -11.73
C GLY A 503 -17.60 -14.64 -10.80
N VAL A 504 -16.43 -14.16 -11.23
CA VAL A 504 -15.58 -13.23 -10.47
C VAL A 504 -15.68 -11.81 -11.09
N PRO A 505 -15.86 -10.73 -10.31
CA PRO A 505 -16.00 -10.71 -8.85
C PRO A 505 -17.36 -11.24 -8.38
N ALA A 506 -17.38 -11.80 -7.17
CA ALA A 506 -18.59 -12.31 -6.52
C ALA A 506 -19.01 -11.42 -5.34
N TYR A 507 -19.68 -10.30 -5.62
CA TYR A 507 -20.25 -9.44 -4.57
C TYR A 507 -21.67 -9.88 -4.17
N ASP A 508 -22.06 -9.65 -2.92
CA ASP A 508 -23.43 -9.93 -2.43
C ASP A 508 -24.51 -9.08 -3.12
N SER A 509 -24.12 -7.92 -3.67
CA SER A 509 -24.98 -7.08 -4.49
C SER A 509 -25.32 -7.70 -5.86
N GLY A 510 -24.61 -8.76 -6.27
CA GLY A 510 -24.71 -9.34 -7.61
C GLY A 510 -23.98 -8.55 -8.70
N ARG A 511 -23.22 -7.51 -8.32
CA ARG A 511 -22.39 -6.72 -9.22
C ARG A 511 -21.31 -7.60 -9.86
N SER A 512 -21.17 -7.52 -11.18
CA SER A 512 -20.22 -8.31 -11.98
C SER A 512 -19.02 -7.51 -12.49
N SER A 513 -18.87 -6.26 -12.06
CA SER A 513 -17.71 -5.40 -12.28
C SER A 513 -17.03 -5.15 -10.94
N TRP A 514 -15.71 -4.98 -10.95
CA TRP A 514 -14.94 -4.65 -9.76
C TRP A 514 -15.39 -3.32 -9.18
N ILE A 515 -15.45 -3.24 -7.86
CA ILE A 515 -15.67 -1.98 -7.14
C ILE A 515 -14.29 -1.34 -6.99
N SER A 516 -14.06 -0.24 -7.70
CA SER A 516 -12.78 0.46 -7.71
C SER A 516 -12.48 1.08 -6.34
N LEU A 517 -11.21 0.94 -5.93
CA LEU A 517 -10.62 1.68 -4.81
C LEU A 517 -9.74 2.81 -5.33
N ASP A 518 -10.09 3.33 -6.50
CA ASP A 518 -9.27 4.25 -7.28
C ASP A 518 -7.93 3.58 -7.60
N TYR A 519 -6.80 4.21 -7.25
CA TYR A 519 -5.45 3.63 -7.40
C TYR A 519 -4.85 3.15 -6.06
N SER A 520 -5.68 3.00 -5.01
CA SER A 520 -5.21 2.67 -3.65
C SER A 520 -5.05 1.17 -3.42
N LEU A 521 -3.96 0.60 -3.96
CA LEU A 521 -3.59 -0.81 -3.73
C LEU A 521 -3.42 -1.13 -2.24
N GLN A 522 -2.90 -0.17 -1.45
CA GLN A 522 -2.78 -0.34 0.00
C GLN A 522 -4.15 -0.51 0.69
N LEU A 523 -5.20 0.18 0.21
CA LEU A 523 -6.55 0.03 0.74
C LEU A 523 -7.17 -1.32 0.37
N SER A 524 -6.89 -1.80 -0.85
CA SER A 524 -7.25 -3.16 -1.25
C SER A 524 -6.65 -4.19 -0.29
N ILE A 525 -5.32 -4.15 -0.08
CA ILE A 525 -4.60 -5.06 0.84
C ILE A 525 -5.14 -4.96 2.28
N SER A 526 -5.36 -3.74 2.76
CA SER A 526 -5.84 -3.46 4.12
C SER A 526 -7.26 -4.00 4.35
N LEU A 527 -8.18 -3.81 3.41
CA LEU A 527 -9.53 -4.37 3.46
C LEU A 527 -9.49 -5.91 3.44
N THR A 528 -8.60 -6.50 2.63
CA THR A 528 -8.47 -7.95 2.60
C THR A 528 -7.97 -8.51 3.93
N GLN A 529 -6.95 -7.89 4.52
CA GLN A 529 -6.44 -8.28 5.84
C GLN A 529 -7.52 -8.12 6.92
N TRP A 530 -8.32 -7.05 6.86
CA TRP A 530 -9.48 -6.87 7.75
C TRP A 530 -10.50 -7.98 7.59
N MET A 531 -10.93 -8.29 6.37
CA MET A 531 -11.94 -9.31 6.11
C MET A 531 -11.45 -10.71 6.52
N GLN A 532 -10.19 -11.04 6.24
CA GLN A 532 -9.58 -12.28 6.74
C GLN A 532 -9.57 -12.36 8.26
N TRP A 533 -9.23 -11.27 8.94
CA TRP A 533 -9.26 -11.23 10.39
C TRP A 533 -10.67 -11.50 10.93
N GLN A 534 -11.69 -10.92 10.30
CA GLN A 534 -13.10 -11.17 10.65
C GLN A 534 -13.51 -12.63 10.39
N ASP A 535 -13.16 -13.19 9.23
CA ASP A 535 -13.49 -14.57 8.85
C ASP A 535 -12.84 -15.58 9.80
N HIS A 536 -11.61 -15.32 10.23
CA HIS A 536 -10.90 -16.19 11.17
C HIS A 536 -11.30 -15.97 12.63
N SER A 537 -12.20 -15.05 12.98
CA SER A 537 -12.46 -14.71 14.39
C SER A 537 -12.78 -15.93 15.28
N ASP A 538 -13.48 -16.94 14.73
CA ASP A 538 -13.89 -18.16 15.45
C ASP A 538 -13.05 -19.43 15.17
N ASP A 539 -12.06 -19.36 14.25
CA ASP A 539 -11.34 -20.56 13.79
C ASP A 539 -10.29 -21.09 14.79
N PRO A 540 -10.07 -22.42 14.89
CA PRO A 540 -8.94 -22.99 15.61
C PRO A 540 -7.61 -22.52 15.03
N ILE A 541 -6.70 -22.11 15.91
CA ILE A 541 -5.49 -21.35 15.58
C ILE A 541 -4.51 -22.19 14.79
N GLU A 542 -4.41 -23.47 15.16
CA GLU A 542 -3.46 -24.43 14.62
C GLU A 542 -3.68 -24.72 13.12
N GLY A 543 -4.85 -24.35 12.58
CA GLY A 543 -5.20 -24.51 11.18
C GLY A 543 -5.25 -23.21 10.37
N ARG A 544 -5.08 -22.03 11.00
CA ARG A 544 -5.21 -20.74 10.31
C ARG A 544 -4.04 -20.53 9.36
N ILE A 545 -4.36 -20.44 8.08
CA ILE A 545 -3.43 -20.00 7.04
C ILE A 545 -3.74 -18.55 6.71
N HIS A 546 -2.71 -17.73 6.56
CA HIS A 546 -2.90 -16.52 5.78
C HIS A 546 -3.04 -16.97 4.33
N MET A 547 -4.02 -16.45 3.59
CA MET A 547 -3.99 -16.63 2.15
C MET A 547 -2.71 -15.94 1.66
N LYS A 548 -1.64 -16.70 1.37
CA LYS A 548 -0.36 -16.17 0.85
C LYS A 548 -0.59 -15.31 -0.38
N GLU A 549 -1.67 -15.62 -1.06
CA GLU A 549 -2.28 -14.89 -2.13
C GLU A 549 -2.50 -13.40 -1.85
N ILE A 550 -2.59 -12.96 -0.61
CA ILE A 550 -2.91 -11.58 -0.25
C ILE A 550 -1.70 -10.79 0.26
N ARG A 551 -0.58 -11.47 0.55
CA ARG A 551 0.72 -10.78 0.71
C ARG A 551 1.16 -10.06 -0.55
N ARG A 552 0.69 -10.55 -1.71
CA ARG A 552 1.23 -10.22 -3.03
C ARG A 552 0.19 -10.20 -4.16
N GLY A 553 -1.07 -10.59 -3.94
CA GLY A 553 -2.10 -10.64 -4.98
C GLY A 553 -1.97 -11.87 -5.89
N TYR A 554 -2.43 -13.05 -5.43
CA TYR A 554 -2.60 -14.29 -6.18
C TYR A 554 -4.10 -14.64 -6.17
N PRO A 555 -4.65 -15.32 -7.19
CA PRO A 555 -6.04 -15.74 -7.17
C PRO A 555 -6.19 -17.04 -6.38
N ALA A 556 -7.18 -17.10 -5.47
CA ALA A 556 -7.64 -18.37 -4.93
C ALA A 556 -7.94 -19.32 -6.10
N GLY A 557 -7.15 -20.38 -6.23
CA GLY A 557 -7.43 -21.41 -7.22
C GLY A 557 -8.85 -21.93 -6.99
N VAL A 558 -9.61 -22.04 -8.08
CA VAL A 558 -10.96 -22.63 -8.10
C VAL A 558 -10.89 -24.03 -7.45
N GLY A 559 -11.21 -24.13 -6.17
CA GLY A 559 -11.15 -25.39 -5.43
C GLY A 559 -10.68 -25.31 -3.97
N HIS A 560 -11.21 -24.39 -3.17
CA HIS A 560 -11.22 -24.56 -1.71
C HIS A 560 -12.66 -24.86 -1.28
N LYS A 561 -13.05 -26.13 -1.43
CA LYS A 561 -14.00 -26.69 -0.48
C LYS A 561 -13.19 -27.05 0.76
N ALA A 562 -13.51 -26.40 1.87
CA ALA A 562 -13.17 -26.92 3.19
C ALA A 562 -13.63 -28.38 3.26
N GLU A 563 -12.69 -29.30 3.46
CA GLU A 563 -12.96 -30.55 4.16
C GLU A 563 -12.52 -30.40 5.61
#